data_AF-A0A3B1DTB0-F1
#
_entry.id   AF-A0A3B1DTB0-F1
#
_cell.length_a   1.000
_cell.length_b   1.000
_cell.length_c   1.000
_cell.angle_alpha   90.00
_cell.angle_beta   90.00
_cell.angle_gamma   90.00
#
_symmetry.space_group_name_H-M   'P 1'
#
loop_
_entity.id
_entity.type
_entity.pdbx_description
1 polymer ?
#
loop_
_entity_poly.entity_id
_entity_poly.type
_entity_poly.pdbx_seq_one_letter_code
_entity_poly.pdbx_strand_id
1 'polypeptide(L)'
;RNNPSETPLQAIGYKEVLGYLRGELGLDETKLLVKRATKRYAKRQFTWFKKEEGIQWVDITGLFSPEEVFEKVEGEAGTLNRLTSFQGG
;
A
#
# COMPACT_ATOMS: atom_id res chain seq x y z
N ARG A 1 -19.04 9.16 -18.78
CA ARG A 1 -19.75 9.79 -17.64
C ARG A 1 -19.32 9.03 -16.38
N ASN A 2 -18.43 9.57 -15.56
CA ASN A 2 -18.10 8.99 -14.24
C ASN A 2 -18.94 9.71 -13.19
N ASN A 3 -19.82 8.99 -12.51
CA ASN A 3 -20.62 9.52 -11.42
C ASN A 3 -19.82 9.33 -10.11
N PRO A 4 -19.54 10.37 -9.32
CA PRO A 4 -18.66 10.27 -8.14
C PRO A 4 -19.17 9.32 -7.04
N SER A 5 -20.44 8.90 -7.09
CA SER A 5 -21.01 7.87 -6.20
C SER A 5 -20.54 6.44 -6.51
N GLU A 6 -19.96 6.18 -7.69
CA GLU A 6 -19.47 4.85 -8.10
C GLU A 6 -18.02 4.57 -7.70
N THR A 7 -17.29 5.60 -7.25
CA THR A 7 -15.87 5.52 -6.89
C THR A 7 -15.55 4.42 -5.86
N PRO A 8 -16.36 4.21 -4.80
CA PRO A 8 -16.14 3.11 -3.85
C PRO A 8 -16.40 1.72 -4.47
N LEU A 9 -17.35 1.62 -5.40
CA LEU A 9 -17.72 0.35 -6.06
C LEU A 9 -16.67 -0.10 -7.08
N GLN A 10 -15.78 0.81 -7.50
CA GLN A 10 -14.61 0.50 -8.30
C GLN A 10 -13.38 0.13 -7.45
N ALA A 11 -13.48 0.18 -6.12
CA ALA A 11 -12.41 -0.27 -5.26
C ALA A 11 -12.13 -1.76 -5.47
N ILE A 12 -10.86 -2.13 -5.33
CA ILE A 12 -10.39 -3.51 -5.45
C ILE A 12 -11.15 -4.38 -4.45
N GLY A 13 -11.75 -5.46 -4.92
CA GLY A 13 -12.56 -6.35 -4.10
C GLY A 13 -14.06 -6.14 -4.28
N TYR A 14 -14.53 -4.89 -4.38
CA TYR A 14 -15.97 -4.61 -4.51
C TYR A 14 -16.51 -5.08 -5.86
N LYS A 15 -15.80 -4.79 -6.95
CA LYS A 15 -16.22 -5.20 -8.30
C LYS A 15 -16.29 -6.73 -8.44
N GLU A 16 -15.29 -7.43 -7.91
CA GLU A 16 -15.18 -8.89 -7.97
C GLU A 16 -16.23 -9.59 -7.10
N VAL A 17 -16.49 -9.05 -5.90
CA VAL A 17 -17.53 -9.57 -4.99
C VAL A 17 -18.93 -9.30 -5.56
N LEU A 18 -19.16 -8.15 -6.18
CA LEU A 18 -20.44 -7.86 -6.84
C LEU A 18 -20.72 -8.83 -8.00
N GLY A 19 -19.69 -9.26 -8.75
CA GLY A 19 -19.84 -10.30 -9.78
C GLY A 19 -20.25 -11.66 -9.19
N TYR A 20 -19.70 -12.03 -8.03
CA TYR A 20 -20.14 -13.22 -7.29
C TYR A 20 -21.59 -13.10 -6.83
N LEU A 21 -21.97 -11.97 -6.24
CA LEU A 21 -23.33 -11.72 -5.75
C LEU A 21 -24.39 -11.70 -6.86
N ARG A 22 -24.00 -11.34 -8.10
CA ARG A 22 -24.86 -11.43 -9.29
C ARG A 22 -24.89 -12.82 -9.93
N GLY A 23 -24.13 -13.78 -9.42
CA GLY A 23 -24.02 -15.13 -9.99
C GLY A 23 -23.19 -15.20 -11.28
N GLU A 24 -22.44 -14.14 -11.61
CA GLU A 24 -21.60 -14.06 -12.81
C GLU A 24 -20.23 -14.74 -12.62
N LEU A 25 -19.80 -14.89 -11.36
CA LEU A 25 -18.52 -15.48 -10.98
C LEU A 25 -18.70 -16.53 -9.89
N GLY A 26 -17.90 -17.59 -9.92
CA GLY A 26 -17.80 -18.55 -8.82
C GLY A 26 -16.99 -18.00 -7.64
N LEU A 27 -17.20 -18.53 -6.43
CA LEU A 27 -16.51 -18.07 -5.21
C LEU A 27 -14.98 -18.14 -5.33
N ASP A 28 -14.45 -19.22 -5.88
CA ASP A 28 -13.00 -19.42 -6.00
C ASP A 28 -12.38 -18.53 -7.07
N GLU A 29 -13.12 -18.29 -8.15
CA GLU A 29 -12.71 -17.32 -9.18
C GLU A 29 -12.66 -15.91 -8.60
N THR A 30 -13.69 -15.51 -7.84
CA THR A 30 -13.71 -14.22 -7.15
C THR A 30 -12.52 -14.09 -6.19
N LYS A 31 -12.23 -15.09 -5.36
CA LYS A 31 -11.05 -15.07 -4.47
C LYS A 31 -9.74 -14.89 -5.25
N LEU A 32 -9.59 -15.57 -6.38
CA LEU A 32 -8.40 -15.46 -7.23
C LEU A 32 -8.26 -14.05 -7.82
N LEU A 33 -9.37 -13.50 -8.33
CA LEU A 33 -9.40 -12.15 -8.92
C LEU A 33 -9.05 -11.08 -7.89
N VAL A 34 -9.61 -11.16 -6.68
CA VAL A 34 -9.30 -10.23 -5.59
C VAL A 34 -7.81 -10.28 -5.24
N LYS A 35 -7.26 -11.48 -4.98
CA LYS A 35 -5.82 -11.64 -4.68
C LYS A 35 -4.93 -11.05 -5.77
N ARG A 36 -5.28 -11.30 -7.04
CA ARG A 36 -4.54 -10.79 -8.20
C ARG A 36 -4.61 -9.27 -8.30
N ALA A 37 -5.79 -8.69 -8.09
CA ALA A 37 -6.00 -7.25 -8.11
C ALA A 37 -5.21 -6.56 -6.98
N THR A 38 -5.25 -7.09 -5.76
CA THR A 38 -4.47 -6.61 -4.62
C THR A 38 -2.97 -6.64 -4.90
N LYS A 39 -2.43 -7.75 -5.44
CA LYS A 39 -1.01 -7.85 -5.80
C LYS A 39 -0.60 -6.82 -6.85
N ARG A 40 -1.43 -6.60 -7.88
CA ARG A 40 -1.17 -5.58 -8.91
C ARG A 40 -1.17 -4.18 -8.33
N TYR A 41 -2.07 -3.89 -7.39
CA TYR A 41 -2.13 -2.60 -6.72
C TYR A 41 -0.91 -2.36 -5.83
N ALA A 42 -0.54 -3.33 -4.98
CA ALA A 42 0.67 -3.26 -4.18
C ALA A 42 1.92 -3.02 -5.06
N LYS A 43 2.02 -3.70 -6.20
CA LYS A 43 3.12 -3.46 -7.17
C LYS A 43 3.10 -2.03 -7.72
N ARG A 44 1.92 -1.47 -8.03
CA ARG A 44 1.80 -0.08 -8.50
C ARG A 44 2.21 0.91 -7.42
N GLN A 45 1.77 0.72 -6.18
CA GLN A 45 2.17 1.53 -5.03
C GLN A 45 3.69 1.51 -4.87
N PHE A 46 4.29 0.32 -4.85
CA PHE A 46 5.74 0.16 -4.77
C PHE A 46 6.47 0.84 -5.94
N THR A 47 5.96 0.70 -7.17
CA THR A 47 6.57 1.33 -8.35
C THR A 47 6.49 2.86 -8.29
N TRP A 48 5.39 3.41 -7.76
CA TRP A 48 5.22 4.85 -7.59
C TRP A 48 6.18 5.37 -6.51
N PHE A 49 6.20 4.75 -5.33
CA PHE A 49 7.13 5.12 -4.26
C PHE A 49 8.61 4.99 -4.67
N LYS A 50 8.97 4.01 -5.51
CA LYS A 50 10.35 3.86 -5.99
C LYS A 50 10.80 5.02 -6.89
N LYS A 51 9.87 5.73 -7.53
CA LYS A 51 10.16 6.87 -8.41
C LYS A 51 10.18 8.20 -7.67
N GLU A 52 9.64 8.25 -6.46
CA GLU A 52 9.54 9.46 -5.67
C GLU A 52 10.86 9.72 -4.96
N GLU A 53 11.41 10.92 -5.15
CA GLU A 53 12.62 11.35 -4.47
C GLU A 53 12.32 11.72 -3.01
N GLY A 54 13.27 11.46 -2.10
CA GLY A 54 13.11 11.78 -0.69
C GLY A 54 12.38 10.71 0.14
N ILE A 55 11.92 9.61 -0.46
CA ILE A 55 11.38 8.47 0.28
C ILE A 55 12.50 7.68 0.95
N GLN A 56 12.36 7.49 2.26
CA GLN A 56 13.21 6.62 3.06
C GLN A 56 12.52 5.28 3.27
N TRP A 57 13.17 4.21 2.85
CA TRP A 57 12.64 2.86 2.97
C TRP A 57 13.06 2.25 4.30
N VAL A 58 12.11 2.07 5.20
CA VAL A 58 12.33 1.39 6.49
C VAL A 58 11.98 -0.09 6.32
N ASP A 59 12.97 -0.97 6.48
CA ASP A 59 12.73 -2.41 6.43
C ASP A 59 12.23 -2.92 7.79
N ILE A 60 10.97 -3.34 7.86
CA ILE A 60 10.37 -3.89 9.08
C ILE A 60 10.37 -5.42 9.11
N THR A 61 11.10 -6.08 8.20
CA THR A 61 11.13 -7.55 8.13
C THR A 61 11.59 -8.15 9.46
N GLY A 62 10.76 -9.03 10.04
CA GLY A 62 11.04 -9.67 11.33
C GLY A 62 10.58 -8.88 12.56
N LEU A 63 10.04 -7.67 12.38
CA LEU A 63 9.37 -6.91 13.44
C LEU A 63 7.87 -7.21 13.41
N PHE A 64 7.31 -7.52 14.57
CA PHE A 64 5.90 -7.90 14.68
C PHE A 64 5.13 -7.06 15.71
N SER A 65 5.84 -6.32 16.58
CA SER A 65 5.21 -5.38 17.49
C SER A 65 5.16 -3.97 16.88
N PRO A 66 4.04 -3.24 17.05
CA PRO A 66 3.97 -1.83 16.68
C PRO A 66 5.04 -0.97 17.35
N GLU A 67 5.43 -1.31 18.58
CA GLU A 67 6.43 -0.59 19.37
C GLU A 67 7.82 -0.70 18.73
N GLU A 68 8.27 -1.90 18.36
CA GLU A 68 9.57 -2.11 17.69
C GLU A 68 9.62 -1.42 16.32
N VAL A 69 8.50 -1.44 15.58
CA VAL A 69 8.40 -0.74 14.29
C VAL A 69 8.52 0.77 14.50
N PHE A 70 7.86 1.31 15.52
CA PHE A 70 7.91 2.73 15.84
C PHE A 70 9.34 3.18 16.20
N GLU A 71 10.01 2.46 17.11
CA GLU A 71 11.39 2.75 17.51
C GLU A 71 12.34 2.75 16.30
N LYS A 72 12.18 1.78 15.39
CA LYS A 72 13.00 1.71 14.18
C LYS A 72 12.77 2.91 13.26
N VAL A 73 11.51 3.26 13.01
CA VAL A 73 11.15 4.42 12.17
C VAL A 73 11.68 5.72 12.78
N GLU A 74 11.55 5.90 14.09
CA GLU A 74 12.06 7.07 14.81
C GLU A 74 13.59 7.17 14.75
N GLY A 75 14.30 6.06 14.94
CA GLY A 75 15.76 6.02 14.86
C GLY A 75 16.31 6.38 13.48
N GLU A 76 15.69 5.88 12.41
CA GLU A 76 16.07 6.19 11.03
C GLU A 76 15.72 7.64 10.66
N ALA A 77 14.52 8.13 11.01
CA ALA A 77 14.11 9.51 10.75
C ALA A 77 14.93 10.53 11.56
N GLY A 78 15.23 10.23 12.82
CA GLY A 78 16.02 11.10 13.70
C GLY A 78 17.48 11.25 13.26
N THR A 79 18.04 10.25 12.58
CA THR A 79 19.41 10.30 12.04
C THR A 79 19.54 11.29 10.88
N LEU A 80 18.50 11.39 10.04
CA LEU A 80 18.46 12.33 8.92
C LEU A 80 18.37 13.78 9.38
N ASN A 81 17.52 14.07 10.38
CA ASN A 81 17.40 15.42 10.95
C ASN A 81 18.74 15.94 11.52
N ARG A 82 19.61 15.06 12.01
CA ARG A 82 20.96 15.43 12.49
C ARG A 82 21.97 15.67 11.37
N LEU A 83 21.85 14.97 10.24
CA LEU A 83 22.77 15.12 9.10
C LEU A 83 22.43 16.35 8.25
N THR A 84 21.14 16.67 8.09
CA THR A 84 20.69 17.85 7.36
C THR A 84 20.94 19.16 8.11
N SER A 85 20.94 19.13 9.45
CA SER A 85 21.27 20.29 10.28
C SER A 85 22.76 20.60 10.39
N PHE A 86 23.65 19.67 9.97
CA PHE A 86 25.11 19.85 10.04
C PHE A 86 25.75 20.40 8.75
N GLN A 87 25.03 20.38 7.61
CA GLN A 87 25.53 20.89 6.31
C GLN A 87 25.12 22.34 5.99
N GLY A 88 24.51 23.06 6.94
CA GLY A 88 24.01 24.43 6.77
C GLY A 88 24.81 25.52 7.49
N GLY A 89 26.13 25.36 7.67
CA GLY A 89 27.03 26.33 8.32
C GLY A 89 28.14 26.81 7.42
#